data_AF-A0AAD9XNF4-F1
#
_entry.id   AF-A0AAD9XNF4-F1
#
_cell.length_a   1.000
_cell.length_b   1.000
_cell.length_c   1.000
_cell.angle_alpha   90.00
_cell.angle_beta   90.00
_cell.angle_gamma   90.00
#
_symmetry.space_group_name_H-M   'P 1'
#
loop_
_entity.id
_entity.type
_entity.pdbx_description
1 polymer ?
#
loop_
_entity_poly.entity_id
_entity_poly.type
_entity_poly.pdbx_seq_one_letter_code
_entity_poly.pdbx_strand_id
1 'polypeptide(L)'
;MAENSNATTVEPFETPTTDDVLVTTNAETKRKPTKMPSKVWIHFTKIEGACPKFDPLSRTTIARDINQVYLDEKAILKSMFSFNKQRVCLTTDCWTSIQNTNYMVITAHFINSG
;
A
#
# COMPACT_ATOMS: atom_id res chain seq x y z
N MET A 1 18.31 78.31 -19.72
CA MET A 1 19.22 77.74 -20.75
C MET A 1 20.44 77.17 -20.05
N ALA A 2 20.97 76.08 -20.59
CA ALA A 2 22.00 75.18 -20.07
C ALA A 2 21.48 74.07 -19.14
N GLU A 3 21.14 72.97 -19.79
CA GLU A 3 21.04 71.60 -19.29
C GLU A 3 22.39 71.14 -18.75
N ASN A 4 22.42 70.35 -17.68
CA ASN A 4 23.47 69.35 -17.52
C ASN A 4 22.89 68.03 -17.02
N SER A 5 23.44 66.99 -17.60
CA SER A 5 22.97 65.63 -17.71
C SER A 5 23.73 64.76 -16.70
N ASN A 6 23.01 64.02 -15.86
CA ASN A 6 23.59 62.89 -15.16
C ASN A 6 23.01 61.61 -15.78
N ALA A 7 23.82 60.94 -16.59
CA ALA A 7 23.52 59.65 -17.18
C ALA A 7 23.79 58.57 -16.12
N THR A 8 22.72 58.03 -15.54
CA THR A 8 22.80 56.81 -14.72
C THR A 8 23.00 55.62 -15.65
N THR A 9 24.22 55.08 -15.68
CA THR A 9 24.56 53.81 -16.32
C THR A 9 23.72 52.69 -15.69
N VAL A 10 22.84 52.10 -16.50
CA VAL A 10 22.12 50.87 -16.18
C VAL A 10 23.01 49.68 -16.55
N GLU A 11 23.51 48.97 -15.54
CA GLU A 11 24.24 47.71 -15.69
C GLU A 11 23.31 46.63 -16.30
N PRO A 12 23.80 45.77 -17.22
CA PRO A 12 22.98 44.74 -17.84
C PRO A 12 22.49 43.70 -16.83
N PHE A 13 21.20 43.37 -16.91
CA PHE A 13 20.57 42.26 -16.22
C PHE A 13 21.21 40.93 -16.68
N GLU A 14 22.03 40.33 -15.82
CA GLU A 14 22.57 38.99 -16.06
C GLU A 14 21.43 37.96 -16.02
N THR A 15 21.16 37.33 -17.16
CA THR A 15 20.26 36.19 -17.27
C THR A 15 20.91 34.98 -16.59
N PRO A 16 20.22 34.25 -15.70
CA PRO A 16 20.78 33.05 -15.09
C PRO A 16 21.00 31.97 -16.15
N THR A 17 22.24 31.55 -16.30
CA THR A 17 22.67 30.46 -17.18
C THR A 17 22.08 29.14 -16.69
N THR A 18 21.51 28.37 -17.60
CA THR A 18 20.88 27.05 -17.40
C THR A 18 21.93 25.99 -17.05
N ASP A 19 22.56 26.05 -15.88
CA ASP A 19 23.44 24.96 -15.38
C ASP A 19 23.44 24.79 -13.84
N ASP A 20 22.76 25.63 -13.05
CA ASP A 20 22.86 25.62 -11.57
C ASP A 20 21.65 25.08 -10.78
N VAL A 21 20.81 24.22 -11.38
CA VAL A 21 19.80 23.47 -10.60
C VAL A 21 19.83 22.00 -10.97
N LEU A 22 20.88 21.29 -10.58
CA LEU A 22 20.83 19.85 -10.41
C LEU A 22 21.69 19.41 -9.22
N VAL A 23 21.09 18.59 -8.36
CA VAL A 23 21.74 17.70 -7.38
C VAL A 23 22.10 18.32 -6.01
N THR A 24 21.09 18.39 -5.14
CA THR A 24 21.24 17.71 -3.83
C THR A 24 20.13 16.68 -3.70
N THR A 25 20.57 15.44 -3.80
CA THR A 25 19.79 14.22 -3.92
C THR A 25 18.81 14.04 -2.77
N ASN A 26 17.53 13.87 -3.12
CA ASN A 26 16.57 13.15 -2.30
C ASN A 26 17.22 11.83 -1.85
N ALA A 27 17.14 11.49 -0.56
CA ALA A 27 17.50 10.17 -0.09
C ALA A 27 16.56 9.14 -0.76
N GLU A 28 16.95 8.67 -1.93
CA GLU A 28 16.31 7.55 -2.61
C GLU A 28 16.48 6.33 -1.71
N THR A 29 15.43 6.05 -0.92
CA THR A 29 15.21 4.69 -0.46
C THR A 29 15.04 3.87 -1.73
N LYS A 30 16.10 3.21 -2.20
CA LYS A 30 16.10 2.39 -3.41
C LYS A 30 14.96 1.37 -3.31
N ARG A 31 13.81 1.71 -3.88
CA ARG A 31 12.68 0.79 -3.98
C ARG A 31 13.13 -0.31 -4.94
N LYS A 32 13.10 -1.55 -4.46
CA LYS A 32 13.41 -2.73 -5.28
C LYS A 32 12.56 -2.67 -6.57
N PRO A 33 13.10 -3.08 -7.73
CA PRO A 33 12.36 -3.07 -8.98
C PRO A 33 11.04 -3.82 -8.81
N THR A 34 9.94 -3.16 -9.16
CA THR A 34 8.60 -3.72 -9.12
C THR A 34 8.58 -4.91 -10.08
N LYS A 35 8.39 -6.13 -9.55
CA LYS A 35 8.23 -7.33 -10.40
C LYS A 35 7.14 -7.06 -11.42
N MET A 36 7.36 -7.49 -12.67
CA MET A 36 6.34 -7.36 -13.72
C MET A 36 5.02 -7.97 -13.22
N PRO A 37 3.89 -7.25 -13.32
CA PRO A 37 2.61 -7.77 -12.89
C PRO A 37 2.26 -9.02 -13.68
N SER A 38 1.61 -9.99 -13.02
CA SER A 38 1.16 -11.22 -13.68
C SER A 38 0.15 -10.90 -14.78
N LYS A 39 0.01 -11.79 -15.78
CA LYS A 39 -1.03 -11.66 -16.81
C LYS A 39 -2.43 -11.53 -16.19
N VAL A 40 -2.67 -12.25 -15.10
CA VAL A 40 -3.91 -12.18 -14.31
C VAL A 40 -4.13 -10.79 -13.73
N TRP A 41 -3.09 -10.18 -13.15
CA TRP A 41 -3.16 -8.82 -12.61
C TRP A 41 -3.45 -7.79 -13.71
N ILE A 42 -2.77 -7.91 -14.86
CA ILE A 42 -2.99 -7.02 -16.00
C ILE A 42 -4.43 -7.13 -16.51
N HIS A 43 -4.97 -8.36 -16.61
CA HIS A 43 -6.36 -8.58 -17.00
C HIS A 43 -7.32 -7.92 -16.00
N PHE A 44 -7.14 -8.17 -14.70
CA PHE A 44 -7.96 -7.57 -13.64
C PHE A 44 -8.00 -6.04 -13.71
N THR A 45 -6.85 -5.40 -13.96
CA THR A 45 -6.78 -3.93 -14.09
C THR A 45 -7.35 -3.38 -15.40
N LYS A 46 -7.59 -4.22 -16.41
CA LYS A 46 -8.05 -3.83 -17.75
C LYS A 46 -9.46 -4.35 -18.09
N ILE A 47 -10.19 -4.89 -17.12
CA ILE A 47 -11.58 -5.34 -17.34
C ILE A 47 -12.41 -4.17 -17.87
N GLU A 48 -13.07 -4.37 -19.02
CA GLU A 48 -14.03 -3.41 -19.57
C GLU A 48 -15.15 -3.17 -18.56
N GLY A 49 -15.27 -1.93 -18.06
CA GLY A 49 -16.17 -1.56 -16.96
C GLY A 49 -15.44 -1.02 -15.73
N ALA A 50 -14.13 -1.22 -15.61
CA ALA A 50 -13.33 -0.47 -14.65
C ALA A 50 -13.15 0.98 -15.12
N CYS A 51 -13.28 1.94 -14.20
CA CYS A 51 -13.05 3.35 -14.49
C CYS A 51 -11.63 3.52 -15.08
N PRO A 52 -11.44 4.22 -16.22
CA PRO A 52 -10.11 4.43 -16.81
C PRO A 52 -9.11 5.12 -15.86
N LYS A 53 -9.60 5.72 -14.78
CA LYS A 53 -8.84 6.39 -13.72
C LYS A 53 -8.79 5.60 -12.41
N PHE A 54 -9.12 4.30 -12.42
CA PHE A 54 -9.06 3.48 -11.23
C PHE A 54 -7.60 3.33 -10.79
N ASP A 55 -7.25 3.98 -9.70
CA ASP A 55 -5.96 3.81 -9.05
C ASP A 55 -6.04 2.62 -8.07
N PRO A 56 -5.27 1.55 -8.28
CA PRO A 56 -5.31 0.41 -7.38
C PRO A 56 -4.89 0.82 -5.97
N LEU A 57 -5.65 0.35 -4.97
CA LEU A 57 -5.35 0.60 -3.57
C LEU A 57 -3.93 0.15 -3.22
N SER A 58 -3.28 0.91 -2.35
CA SER A 58 -1.96 0.53 -1.84
C SER A 58 -2.03 -0.80 -1.08
N ARG A 59 -0.94 -1.57 -1.08
CA ARG A 59 -0.82 -2.81 -0.29
C ARG A 59 -1.14 -2.59 1.19
N THR A 60 -0.78 -1.43 1.73
CA THR A 60 -1.06 -1.07 3.12
C THR A 60 -2.55 -0.85 3.35
N THR A 61 -3.25 -0.22 2.42
CA THR A 61 -4.71 -0.05 2.50
C THR A 61 -5.40 -1.41 2.49
N ILE A 62 -5.06 -2.27 1.53
CA ILE A 62 -5.62 -3.64 1.43
C ILE A 62 -5.36 -4.43 2.72
N ALA A 63 -4.15 -4.37 3.28
CA ALA A 63 -3.83 -5.06 4.52
C ALA A 63 -4.64 -4.54 5.72
N ARG A 64 -4.89 -3.22 5.80
CA ARG A 64 -5.74 -2.64 6.85
C ARG A 64 -7.19 -3.12 6.69
N ASP A 65 -7.71 -3.10 5.46
CA ASP A 65 -9.08 -3.50 5.18
C ASP A 65 -9.30 -4.99 5.52
N ILE A 66 -8.38 -5.87 5.13
CA ILE A 66 -8.42 -7.30 5.50
C ILE A 66 -8.37 -7.48 7.02
N ASN A 67 -7.50 -6.74 7.71
CA ASN A 67 -7.39 -6.82 9.16
C ASN A 67 -8.68 -6.33 9.85
N GLN A 68 -9.34 -5.30 9.31
CA GLN A 68 -10.61 -4.83 9.85
C GLN A 68 -11.69 -5.90 9.73
N VAL A 69 -11.85 -6.52 8.56
CA VAL A 69 -12.79 -7.64 8.36
C VAL A 69 -12.54 -8.76 9.36
N TYR A 70 -11.27 -9.15 9.55
CA TYR A 70 -10.91 -10.15 10.56
C TYR A 70 -11.32 -9.76 11.98
N LEU A 71 -11.08 -8.51 12.38
CA LEU A 71 -11.42 -8.04 13.73
C LEU A 71 -12.94 -8.05 13.95
N ASP A 72 -13.71 -7.63 12.94
CA ASP A 72 -15.17 -7.58 12.99
C ASP A 72 -15.75 -9.00 13.11
N GLU A 73 -15.33 -9.94 12.25
CA GLU A 73 -15.76 -11.34 12.31
C GLU A 73 -15.36 -12.01 13.63
N LYS A 74 -14.15 -11.73 14.13
CA LYS A 74 -13.68 -12.24 15.42
C LYS A 74 -14.56 -11.76 16.57
N ALA A 75 -14.99 -10.50 16.56
CA ALA A 75 -15.87 -9.96 17.59
C ALA A 75 -17.25 -10.63 17.55
N ILE A 76 -17.80 -10.84 16.35
CA ILE A 76 -19.07 -11.54 16.14
C ILE A 76 -18.98 -12.97 16.66
N LEU A 77 -17.95 -13.74 16.27
CA LEU A 77 -17.77 -15.13 16.71
C LEU A 77 -17.59 -15.23 18.23
N LYS A 78 -16.79 -14.35 18.84
CA LYS A 78 -16.61 -14.31 20.30
C LYS A 78 -17.93 -14.07 21.03
N SER A 79 -18.73 -13.14 20.53
CA SER A 79 -20.07 -12.88 21.05
C SER A 79 -20.92 -14.14 20.95
N MET A 80 -21.01 -14.74 19.75
CA MET A 80 -21.78 -15.97 19.53
C MET A 80 -21.40 -17.11 20.48
N PHE A 81 -20.11 -17.38 20.64
CA PHE A 81 -19.64 -18.44 21.54
C PHE A 81 -19.85 -18.13 23.03
N SER A 82 -19.93 -16.85 23.40
CA SER A 82 -20.19 -16.44 24.79
C SER A 82 -21.67 -16.56 25.14
N PHE A 83 -22.57 -16.22 24.21
CA PHE A 83 -24.01 -16.27 24.42
C PHE A 83 -24.59 -17.67 24.24
N ASN A 84 -24.20 -18.35 23.17
CA ASN A 84 -24.67 -19.68 22.85
C ASN A 84 -23.63 -20.66 23.41
N LYS A 85 -24.00 -21.50 24.39
CA LYS A 85 -23.15 -22.57 24.95
C LYS A 85 -22.81 -23.64 23.89
N GLN A 86 -22.19 -23.24 22.79
CA GLN A 86 -21.84 -24.05 21.65
C GLN A 86 -20.64 -24.92 21.99
N ARG A 87 -20.67 -26.16 21.48
CA ARG A 87 -19.52 -27.05 21.54
C ARG A 87 -18.61 -26.73 20.37
N VAL A 88 -17.32 -26.55 20.67
CA VAL A 88 -16.27 -26.30 19.68
C VAL A 88 -15.28 -27.46 19.73
N CYS A 89 -14.94 -28.00 18.56
CA CYS A 89 -13.87 -28.97 18.38
C CYS A 89 -12.67 -28.29 17.73
N LEU A 90 -11.47 -28.51 18.25
CA LEU A 90 -10.24 -27.95 17.70
C LEU A 90 -9.44 -29.06 17.02
N THR A 91 -8.98 -28.79 15.79
CA THR A 91 -8.01 -29.64 15.09
C THR A 91 -6.74 -28.86 14.87
N THR A 92 -5.61 -29.45 15.20
CA THR A 92 -4.30 -28.86 14.96
C THR A 92 -3.60 -29.65 13.86
N ASP A 93 -3.18 -28.95 12.81
CA ASP A 93 -2.32 -29.49 11.76
C ASP A 93 -0.91 -28.92 11.92
N CYS A 94 0.09 -29.80 11.89
CA CYS A 94 1.49 -29.46 12.11
C CYS A 94 2.34 -30.05 10.97
N TRP A 95 3.11 -29.21 10.29
CA TRP A 95 4.00 -29.66 9.23
C TRP A 95 5.31 -28.88 9.22
N THR A 96 6.35 -29.53 8.71
CA THR A 96 7.65 -28.91 8.44
C THR A 96 7.77 -28.70 6.94
N SER A 97 7.99 -27.45 6.51
CA SER A 97 8.27 -27.16 5.11
C SER A 97 9.64 -27.69 4.69
N ILE A 98 9.84 -27.79 3.38
CA ILE A 98 11.13 -28.18 2.77
C ILE A 98 12.29 -27.24 3.15
N GLN A 99 11.99 -26.02 3.60
CA GLN A 99 12.96 -25.04 4.10
C GLN A 99 13.24 -25.20 5.61
N ASN A 100 12.87 -26.33 6.20
CA ASN A 100 13.00 -26.63 7.63
C ASN A 100 12.28 -25.62 8.56
N THR A 101 11.21 -24.99 8.05
CA THR A 101 10.34 -24.12 8.85
C THR A 101 9.12 -24.90 9.30
N ASN A 102 8.85 -24.91 10.60
CA ASN A 102 7.68 -25.56 11.21
C ASN A 102 6.45 -24.64 11.18
N TYR A 103 5.31 -25.20 10.83
CA TYR A 103 4.02 -24.53 10.81
C TYR A 103 3.04 -25.29 11.69
N MET A 104 2.15 -24.54 12.35
CA MET A 104 1.04 -25.06 13.12
C MET A 104 -0.20 -24.26 12.76
N VAL A 105 -1.26 -24.94 12.36
CA VAL A 105 -2.58 -24.35 12.13
C VAL A 105 -3.56 -24.96 13.12
N ILE A 106 -4.30 -24.10 13.80
CA ILE A 106 -5.40 -24.51 14.68
C ILE A 106 -6.69 -24.09 13.99
N THR A 107 -7.54 -25.07 13.71
CA THR A 107 -8.87 -24.87 13.11
C THR A 107 -9.94 -25.22 14.13
N ALA A 108 -10.91 -24.33 14.31
CA ALA A 108 -12.06 -24.54 15.17
C ALA A 108 -13.29 -24.94 14.34
N HIS A 109 -13.93 -26.04 14.72
CA HIS A 109 -15.16 -26.56 14.13
C HIS A 109 -16.30 -26.42 15.14
N PHE A 110 -17.43 -25.87 14.71
CA PHE A 110 -18.62 -25.72 15.54
C PHE A 110 -19.88 -25.91 14.69
N ILE A 111 -20.99 -26.25 15.34
CA ILE A 111 -22.31 -26.36 14.70
C ILE A 111 -23.09 -25.11 15.04
N ASN A 112 -23.55 -24.38 14.02
CA ASN A 112 -24.46 -23.25 14.22
C ASN A 112 -25.86 -23.77 14.56
N SER A 113 -26.61 -23.05 15.38
CA SER A 113 -28.06 -23.26 15.47
C SER A 113 -28.66 -22.92 14.11
N GLY A 114 -29.21 -23.92 13.42
CA GLY A 114 -29.86 -23.75 12.12
C GLY A 114 -31.06 -22.82 12.16
#